data_AF-A0A6C1SLY3-F1
#
_entry.id   AF-A0A6C1SLY3-F1
#
_cell.length_a   1.000
_cell.length_b   1.000
_cell.length_c   1.000
_cell.angle_alpha   90.00
_cell.angle_beta   90.00
_cell.angle_gamma   90.00
#
_symmetry.space_group_name_H-M   'P 1'
#
loop_
_entity.id
_entity.type
_entity.pdbx_description
1 polymer ?
#
loop_
_entity_poly.entity_id
_entity_poly.type
_entity_poly.pdbx_seq_one_letter_code
_entity_poly.pdbx_strand_id
1 'polypeptide(L)'
;MSMAHAILRGANGRRHEVDFADAEITVEIFFGEDTVEIVMESPHDLAPSDKRRFALMNVPRDLFDSAFGEAARRSKDERPAVLKSKG
;
A
#
# COMPACT_ATOMS: atom_id res chain seq x y z
N MET A 1 1.61 -13.13 -14.65
CA MET A 1 2.41 -12.52 -13.57
C MET A 1 1.69 -11.27 -13.09
N SER A 2 1.68 -11.00 -11.78
CA SER A 2 1.13 -9.75 -11.22
C SER A 2 2.19 -8.67 -11.32
N MET A 3 1.98 -7.65 -12.15
CA MET A 3 2.88 -6.50 -12.28
C MET A 3 2.67 -5.53 -11.11
N ALA A 4 3.75 -5.22 -10.38
CA ALA A 4 3.69 -4.28 -9.27
C ALA A 4 3.54 -2.86 -9.80
N HIS A 5 2.52 -2.16 -9.31
CA HIS A 5 2.27 -0.77 -9.66
C HIS A 5 1.75 -0.02 -8.44
N ALA A 6 2.15 1.24 -8.31
CA ALA A 6 1.57 2.18 -7.36
C ALA A 6 0.68 3.16 -8.12
N ILE A 7 -0.60 3.22 -7.77
CA ILE A 7 -1.54 4.19 -8.35
C ILE A 7 -2.07 5.09 -7.23
N LEU A 8 -1.71 6.36 -7.29
CA LEU A 8 -2.26 7.41 -6.45
C LEU A 8 -3.37 8.13 -7.22
N ARG A 9 -4.61 8.05 -6.73
CA ARG A 9 -5.77 8.74 -7.31
C ARG A 9 -6.17 9.89 -6.40
N GLY A 10 -5.94 11.12 -6.86
CA GLY A 10 -6.42 12.32 -6.17
C GLY A 10 -7.91 12.57 -6.43
N ALA A 11 -8.59 13.22 -5.48
CA ALA A 11 -9.99 13.65 -5.64
C ALA A 11 -10.20 14.65 -6.80
N ASN A 12 -9.12 15.27 -7.28
CA ASN A 12 -9.09 16.13 -8.47
C ASN A 12 -9.02 15.35 -9.79
N GLY A 13 -9.17 14.02 -9.77
CA GLY A 13 -9.08 13.17 -10.96
C GLY A 13 -7.67 12.95 -11.48
N ARG A 14 -6.63 13.50 -10.84
CA ARG A 14 -5.23 13.24 -11.23
C ARG A 14 -4.83 11.84 -10.79
N ARG A 15 -4.25 11.09 -11.72
CA ARG A 15 -3.65 9.78 -11.51
C ARG A 15 -2.14 9.93 -11.60
N HIS A 16 -1.45 9.60 -10.52
CA HIS A 16 -0.02 9.37 -10.54
C HIS A 16 0.20 7.87 -10.49
N GLU A 17 0.84 7.33 -11.51
CA GLU A 17 1.11 5.92 -11.64
C GLU A 17 2.61 5.71 -11.78
N VAL A 18 3.13 4.81 -10.96
CA VAL A 18 4.50 4.32 -11.05
C VAL A 18 4.41 2.86 -11.42
N ASP A 19 4.87 2.54 -12.62
CA ASP A 19 5.00 1.17 -13.10
C ASP A 19 6.37 0.63 -12.67
N PHE A 20 6.36 -0.40 -11.81
CA PHE A 20 7.59 -1.06 -11.37
C PHE A 20 8.00 -2.21 -12.31
N ALA A 21 7.20 -2.52 -13.33
CA ALA A 21 7.39 -3.65 -14.24
C ALA A 21 7.66 -4.95 -13.46
N ASP A 22 8.65 -5.74 -13.89
CA ASP A 22 9.10 -6.97 -13.23
C ASP A 22 10.17 -6.72 -12.16
N ALA A 23 10.37 -5.48 -11.73
CA ALA A 23 11.40 -5.18 -10.74
C ALA A 23 10.98 -5.68 -9.35
N GLU A 24 11.95 -6.18 -8.59
CA GLU A 24 11.76 -6.41 -7.17
C GLU A 24 11.43 -5.08 -6.48
N ILE A 25 10.44 -5.11 -5.59
CA ILE A 25 9.99 -3.95 -4.83
C ILE A 25 10.07 -4.19 -3.32
N THR A 26 10.40 -3.14 -2.59
CA THR A 26 10.23 -3.07 -1.13
C THR A 26 9.07 -2.15 -0.82
N VAL A 27 8.35 -2.45 0.27
CA VAL A 27 7.30 -1.59 0.81
C VAL A 27 7.60 -1.36 2.28
N GLU A 28 7.78 -0.10 2.65
CA GLU A 28 8.03 0.31 4.03
C GLU A 28 6.88 1.22 4.50
N ILE A 29 6.44 1.03 5.74
CA ILE A 29 5.35 1.79 6.35
C ILE A 29 5.84 2.35 7.68
N PHE A 30 5.86 3.68 7.79
CA PHE A 30 6.28 4.40 8.99
C PHE A 30 5.06 5.06 9.64
N PHE A 31 4.83 4.73 10.91
CA PHE A 31 3.76 5.33 11.71
C PHE A 31 4.32 6.52 12.49
N GLY A 32 3.98 7.72 12.03
CA GLY A 32 4.20 8.97 12.77
C GLY A 32 3.05 9.27 13.74
N GLU A 33 3.13 10.42 14.41
CA GLU A 33 2.06 10.88 15.31
C GLU A 33 0.80 11.24 14.52
N ASP A 34 0.94 12.08 13.48
CA ASP A 34 -0.17 12.60 12.67
C ASP A 34 -0.29 11.97 11.29
N THR A 35 0.77 11.32 10.81
CA THR A 35 0.85 10.79 9.44
C THR A 35 1.39 9.37 9.40
N VAL A 36 0.90 8.58 8.45
CA VAL A 36 1.51 7.32 8.03
C VAL A 36 2.20 7.57 6.70
N GLU A 37 3.50 7.31 6.66
CA GLU A 37 4.29 7.38 5.43
C GLU A 37 4.41 5.98 4.84
N ILE A 38 4.13 5.85 3.54
CA ILE A 38 4.25 4.62 2.78
C ILE A 38 5.26 4.86 1.67
N VAL A 39 6.32 4.07 1.68
CA VAL A 39 7.39 4.11 0.70
C VAL A 39 7.36 2.82 -0.11
N MET A 40 7.39 2.94 -1.43
CA MET A 40 7.57 1.83 -2.35
C MET A 40 8.75 2.13 -3.27
N GLU A 41 9.74 1.25 -3.29
CA GLU A 41 10.96 1.43 -4.08
C GLU A 41 11.33 0.13 -4.80
N SER A 42 12.09 0.26 -5.88
CA SER A 42 12.87 -0.86 -6.41
C SER A 42 14.33 -0.72 -5.98
N PRO A 43 14.80 -1.49 -4.99
CA PRO A 43 16.10 -1.27 -4.35
C PRO A 43 17.30 -1.48 -5.29
N HIS A 44 17.09 -2.19 -6.40
CA HIS A 44 18.10 -2.49 -7.41
C HIS A 44 17.95 -1.63 -8.68
N ASP A 45 17.12 -0.58 -8.63
CA ASP A 45 16.98 0.35 -9.74
C ASP A 45 18.20 1.28 -9.83
N LEU A 46 19.06 0.98 -10.81
CA LEU A 46 20.27 1.75 -11.13
C LEU A 46 19.98 2.99 -11.98
N ALA A 47 18.71 3.29 -12.27
CA ALA A 47 18.36 4.52 -12.95
C ALA A 47 18.81 5.75 -12.13
N PRO A 48 19.17 6.86 -12.81
CA PRO A 48 19.35 8.16 -12.16
C PRO A 48 18.15 8.54 -11.28
N SER A 49 18.37 9.34 -10.24
CA SER A 49 17.35 9.61 -9.20
C SER A 49 16.04 10.20 -9.74
N ASP A 50 16.09 10.97 -10.83
CA ASP A 50 14.94 11.55 -11.53
C ASP A 50 14.13 10.52 -12.36
N LYS A 51 14.68 9.31 -12.51
CA LYS A 51 14.09 8.19 -13.27
C LYS A 51 13.88 6.94 -12.42
N ARG A 52 14.32 6.96 -11.16
CA ARG A 52 14.13 5.85 -10.23
C ARG A 52 12.64 5.63 -10.03
N ARG A 53 12.21 4.36 -10.09
CA ARG A 53 10.84 3.99 -9.78
C ARG A 53 10.68 4.00 -8.27
N PHE A 54 10.03 5.04 -7.77
CA PHE A 54 9.68 5.20 -6.36
C PHE A 54 8.29 5.80 -6.26
N ALA A 55 7.55 5.41 -5.23
CA ALA A 55 6.31 6.06 -4.84
C ALA A 55 6.37 6.35 -3.34
N LEU A 56 6.08 7.60 -2.99
CA LEU A 56 5.98 8.07 -1.62
C LEU A 56 4.59 8.66 -1.40
N MET A 57 3.93 8.24 -0.32
CA MET A 57 2.65 8.80 0.07
C MET A 57 2.61 9.05 1.56
N ASN A 58 2.14 10.24 1.94
CA ASN A 58 1.82 10.60 3.31
C ASN A 58 0.29 10.66 3.47
N VAL A 59 -0.24 9.86 4.38
CA VAL A 59 -1.67 9.78 4.68
C VAL A 59 -1.90 10.27 6.11
N PRO A 60 -2.92 11.10 6.37
CA PRO A 60 -3.34 11.41 7.74
C PRO A 60 -3.60 10.12 8.52
N ARG A 61 -3.04 10.02 9.72
CA ARG A 61 -3.03 8.78 10.49
C ARG A 61 -4.42 8.33 10.90
N ASP A 62 -5.28 9.27 11.29
CA ASP A 62 -6.67 9.02 11.65
C ASP A 62 -7.46 8.37 10.49
N LEU A 63 -7.25 8.86 9.26
CA LEU A 63 -7.85 8.29 8.07
C LEU A 63 -7.29 6.91 7.75
N PHE A 64 -5.98 6.73 7.89
CA PHE A 64 -5.34 5.43 7.69
C PHE A 64 -5.86 4.38 8.67
N ASP A 65 -5.85 4.68 9.96
CA ASP A 65 -6.27 3.76 11.03
C ASP A 65 -7.76 3.37 10.87
N SER A 66 -8.61 4.33 10.51
CA SER A 66 -10.03 4.09 10.23
C SER A 66 -10.23 3.13 9.04
N ALA A 67 -9.60 3.45 7.91
CA ALA A 67 -9.69 2.64 6.69
C ALA A 67 -9.10 1.24 6.87
N PHE A 68 -7.96 1.13 7.56
CA PHE A 68 -7.31 -0.13 7.89
C PHE A 68 -8.20 -0.98 8.82
N GLY A 69 -8.79 -0.36 9.83
CA GLY A 69 -9.75 -1.00 10.72
C GLY A 69 -10.98 -1.54 9.99
N GLU A 70 -11.54 -0.78 9.05
CA GLU A 70 -12.65 -1.24 8.19
C GLU A 70 -12.27 -2.43 7.31
N ALA A 71 -11.11 -2.36 6.67
CA ALA A 71 -10.61 -3.46 5.84
C ALA A 71 -10.40 -4.74 6.66
N ALA A 72 -9.82 -4.62 7.84
CA ALA A 72 -9.64 -5.73 8.77
C ALA A 72 -10.97 -6.37 9.18
N ARG A 73 -12.03 -5.57 9.42
CA ARG A 73 -13.38 -6.08 9.70
C ARG A 73 -13.97 -6.85 8.52
N ARG A 74 -13.94 -6.28 7.31
CA ARG A 74 -14.44 -6.95 6.10
C ARG A 74 -13.77 -8.32 5.88
N SER A 75 -12.45 -8.40 6.07
CA SER A 75 -11.71 -9.67 5.93
C SER A 75 -12.12 -10.75 6.95
N LYS A 76 -12.67 -10.36 8.11
CA LYS A 76 -13.16 -11.30 9.13
C LYS A 76 -14.54 -11.82 8.77
N ASP A 77 -15.39 -10.97 8.21
CA ASP A 77 -16.73 -11.34 7.76
C ASP A 77 -16.71 -12.26 6.53
N GLU A 78 -15.65 -12.17 5.71
CA GLU A 78 -15.41 -13.05 4.56
C GLU A 78 -14.79 -14.41 4.91
N ARG A 79 -14.36 -14.63 6.17
CA ARG A 79 -13.95 -15.98 6.63
C ARG A 79 -15.21 -16.81 6.89
N PRO A 80 -15.44 -17.94 6.20
CA PRO A 80 -16.57 -18.80 6.51
C PRO A 80 -16.44 -19.29 7.96
N ALA A 81 -17.56 -19.26 8.69
CA ALA A 81 -17.66 -19.74 10.07
C ALA A 81 -17.45 -21.27 10.15
N VAL A 82 -16.19 -21.70 10.16
CA VAL A 82 -15.76 -23.10 10.32
C VAL A 82 -14.47 -23.02 11.15
N LEU A 83 -14.36 -23.40 12.43
CA LEU A 83 -14.88 -24.56 13.14
C LEU A 83 -15.30 -24.23 14.58
N LYS A 84 -16.50 -24.66 14.99
CA LYS A 84 -16.71 -25.18 16.34
C LYS A 84 -16.84 -26.70 16.23
N SER A 85 -15.72 -27.43 16.26
CA SER A 85 -15.78 -28.86 16.56
C SER A 85 -15.93 -29.00 18.07
N LYS A 86 -17.13 -29.39 18.50
CA LYS A 86 -17.32 -29.99 19.82
C LYS A 86 -16.54 -31.31 19.83
N GLY A 87 -15.64 -31.47 20.80
CA GLY A 87 -15.11 -32.73 21.29
C GLY A 87 -15.41 -32.80 22.77
#